data_AF-A0A9P6ZI63-F1
#
_entry.id   AF-A0A9P6ZI63-F1
#
_cell.length_a   1.000
_cell.length_b   1.000
_cell.length_c   1.000
_cell.angle_alpha   90.00
_cell.angle_beta   90.00
_cell.angle_gamma   90.00
#
_symmetry.space_group_name_H-M   'P 1'
#
loop_
_entity.id
_entity.type
_entity.pdbx_description
1 polymer ?
#
loop_
_entity_poly.entity_id
_entity_poly.type
_entity_poly.pdbx_seq_one_letter_code
_entity_poly.pdbx_strand_id
1 'polypeptide(L)'
;LSAFNVTHFSSGKQNVAIIDSVSALAIVPRGSVYAQDIIESQSTTNILNITGFTVALQLVYPTYSVNPSSKSPGGAEFYASPLNLSDARNVTMEYSVYPSADFDWVKGGKLPGLYGGHTGCSGGAAAEDCFSTRLMWRQGGAGKLYLYAPKRKQTNALCSDLQSVCNSEY
;
A
#
# COMPACT_ATOMS: atom_id res chain seq x y z
N LEU A 1 15.24 5.68 3.51
CA LEU A 1 14.30 4.90 4.34
C LEU A 1 14.52 5.05 5.85
N SER A 2 15.56 5.76 6.31
CA SER A 2 15.84 5.95 7.75
C SER A 2 14.65 6.50 8.54
N ALA A 3 13.89 7.43 7.96
CA ALA A 3 12.68 8.01 8.58
C ALA A 3 11.58 6.98 8.91
N PHE A 4 11.53 5.85 8.19
CA PHE A 4 10.56 4.79 8.48
C PHE A 4 10.99 3.91 9.66
N ASN A 5 12.23 4.01 10.13
CA ASN A 5 12.82 3.09 11.09
C ASN A 5 12.50 1.63 10.73
N VAL A 6 12.96 1.21 9.54
CA VAL A 6 12.72 -0.14 9.03
C VAL A 6 13.46 -1.15 9.91
N THR A 7 12.70 -1.98 10.62
CA THR A 7 13.24 -2.97 11.56
C THR A 7 13.56 -4.30 10.87
N HIS A 8 12.85 -4.62 9.79
CA HIS A 8 13.06 -5.83 9.01
C HIS A 8 12.67 -5.61 7.54
N PHE A 9 13.57 -5.91 6.60
CA PHE A 9 13.29 -5.81 5.17
C PHE A 9 13.20 -7.21 4.57
N SER A 10 11.98 -7.72 4.39
CA SER A 10 11.75 -9.10 3.95
C SER A 10 12.21 -9.34 2.52
N SER A 11 11.96 -8.40 1.60
CA SER A 11 12.22 -8.61 0.16
C SER A 11 11.98 -7.36 -0.70
N GLY A 12 12.61 -7.30 -1.87
CA GLY A 12 12.32 -6.28 -2.89
C GLY A 12 12.94 -4.91 -2.66
N LYS A 13 14.03 -4.82 -1.86
CA LYS A 13 14.68 -3.55 -1.52
C LYS A 13 15.15 -2.78 -2.76
N GLN A 14 15.58 -3.49 -3.80
CA GLN A 14 15.99 -2.94 -5.08
C GLN A 14 14.86 -2.25 -5.86
N ASN A 15 13.59 -2.55 -5.54
CA ASN A 15 12.42 -1.96 -6.18
C ASN A 15 11.95 -0.67 -5.47
N VAL A 16 12.64 -0.25 -4.40
CA VAL A 16 12.24 0.89 -3.56
C VAL A 16 13.22 2.04 -3.75
N ALA A 17 12.68 3.22 -4.05
CA ALA A 17 13.45 4.46 -4.11
C ALA A 17 12.73 5.60 -3.39
N ILE A 18 13.49 6.57 -2.92
CA ILE A 18 12.96 7.86 -2.48
C ILE A 18 13.18 8.84 -3.63
N ILE A 19 12.11 9.42 -4.15
CA ILE A 19 12.14 10.33 -5.30
C ILE A 19 11.55 11.68 -4.93
N ASP A 20 11.94 12.73 -5.65
CA ASP A 20 11.25 14.01 -5.60
C ASP A 20 9.89 13.90 -6.31
N SER A 21 8.87 14.52 -5.73
CA SER A 21 7.51 14.64 -6.29
C SER A 21 7.44 15.17 -7.73
N VAL A 22 8.33 16.08 -8.13
CA VAL A 22 8.39 16.63 -9.49
C VAL A 22 8.81 15.54 -10.49
N SER A 23 9.75 14.68 -10.09
CA SER A 23 10.18 13.53 -10.87
C SER A 23 9.12 12.42 -10.93
N ALA A 24 8.27 12.31 -9.91
CA ALA A 24 7.14 11.37 -9.91
C ALA A 24 6.08 11.74 -10.95
N LEU A 25 5.80 13.05 -11.11
CA LEU A 25 4.82 13.57 -12.07
C LEU A 25 5.31 13.55 -13.52
N ALA A 26 6.63 13.65 -13.74
CA ALA A 26 7.24 13.63 -15.08
C ALA A 26 7.16 12.27 -15.79
N ILE A 27 6.76 11.19 -15.10
CA ILE A 27 6.62 9.82 -15.65
C ILE A 27 5.26 9.64 -16.36
N VAL A 28 4.36 10.62 -16.29
CA VAL A 28 3.04 10.56 -16.97
C VAL A 28 3.19 10.80 -18.47
N PRO A 29 2.66 9.92 -19.36
CA PRO A 29 2.60 10.18 -20.79
C PRO A 29 1.79 11.45 -21.09
N ARG A 30 2.36 12.36 -21.91
CA ARG A 30 1.64 13.53 -22.42
C ARG A 30 0.43 13.06 -23.24
N GLY A 31 -0.75 13.04 -22.66
CA GLY A 31 -1.97 12.55 -23.32
C GLY A 31 -2.96 11.80 -22.44
N SER A 32 -2.64 11.52 -21.17
CA SER A 32 -3.66 11.12 -20.20
C SER A 32 -4.65 12.28 -20.01
N VAL A 33 -5.96 12.01 -20.10
CA VAL A 33 -7.03 13.03 -19.93
C VAL A 33 -6.96 13.69 -18.55
N TYR A 34 -6.40 13.01 -17.54
CA TYR A 34 -6.07 13.61 -16.24
C TYR A 34 -4.90 14.61 -16.24
N ALA A 35 -4.07 14.61 -17.29
CA ALA A 35 -3.00 15.58 -17.49
C ALA A 35 -3.43 16.75 -18.40
N GLN A 36 -4.47 16.57 -19.22
CA GLN A 36 -5.01 17.64 -20.07
C GLN A 36 -5.75 18.70 -19.26
N ASP A 37 -6.52 18.29 -18.24
CA ASP A 37 -7.12 19.23 -17.28
C ASP A 37 -6.09 20.02 -16.45
N ILE A 38 -4.82 19.57 -16.42
CA ILE A 38 -3.70 20.26 -15.74
C ILE A 38 -2.96 21.23 -16.69
N ILE A 39 -3.02 21.00 -18.01
CA ILE A 39 -2.24 21.77 -18.99
C ILE A 39 -3.09 22.85 -19.68
N GLU A 40 -4.39 22.64 -19.86
CA GLU A 40 -5.26 23.62 -20.56
C GLU A 40 -5.78 24.75 -19.66
N SER A 41 -5.62 24.63 -18.33
CA SER A 41 -5.89 25.71 -17.37
C SER A 41 -4.73 26.72 -17.21
N GLN A 42 -3.75 26.72 -18.13
CA GLN A 42 -2.58 27.62 -18.12
C GLN A 42 -2.88 29.11 -18.38
N SER A 43 -4.14 29.53 -18.37
CA SER A 43 -4.53 30.94 -18.28
C SER A 43 -5.53 31.15 -17.15
N THR A 44 -5.10 30.91 -15.92
CA THR A 44 -5.33 31.77 -14.74
C THR A 44 -4.86 31.00 -13.51
N THR A 45 -3.74 31.44 -12.94
CA THR A 45 -3.36 31.33 -11.52
C THR A 45 -4.26 30.46 -10.63
N ASN A 46 -4.07 29.15 -10.65
CA ASN A 46 -4.39 28.23 -9.55
C ASN A 46 -3.62 26.94 -9.79
N ILE A 47 -2.32 26.99 -9.50
CA ILE A 47 -1.53 25.78 -9.26
C ILE A 47 -2.29 25.03 -8.18
N LEU A 48 -2.87 23.87 -8.50
CA LEU A 48 -3.26 22.92 -7.47
C LEU A 48 -2.00 22.70 -6.65
N ASN A 49 -1.98 23.31 -5.46
CA ASN A 49 -0.89 23.23 -4.50
C ASN A 49 -0.78 21.76 -4.04
N ILE A 50 -0.22 20.89 -4.87
CA ILE A 50 0.49 19.69 -4.44
C ILE A 50 1.85 20.15 -3.86
N THR A 51 1.84 21.20 -3.04
CA THR A 51 3.00 21.76 -2.35
C THR A 51 3.23 21.08 -1.00
N GLY A 52 2.43 20.06 -0.67
CA GLY A 52 2.54 19.32 0.59
C GLY A 52 3.55 18.17 0.58
N PHE A 53 3.90 17.63 -0.59
CA PHE A 53 4.78 16.46 -0.68
C PHE A 53 5.96 16.77 -1.59
N THR A 54 7.12 17.07 -1.03
CA THR A 54 8.37 17.25 -1.79
C THR A 54 9.03 15.93 -2.14
N VAL A 55 8.68 14.85 -1.43
CA VAL A 55 9.34 13.55 -1.52
C VAL A 55 8.32 12.41 -1.45
N ALA A 56 8.49 11.41 -2.31
CA ALA A 56 7.66 10.21 -2.36
C ALA A 56 8.49 8.94 -2.24
N LEU A 57 7.88 7.88 -1.68
CA LEU A 57 8.40 6.52 -1.74
C LEU A 57 7.92 5.87 -3.04
N GLN A 58 8.82 5.67 -3.99
CA GLN A 58 8.54 4.96 -5.23
C GLN A 58 8.68 3.45 -5.02
N LEU A 59 7.76 2.70 -5.62
CA LEU A 59 7.79 1.26 -5.67
C LEU A 59 7.62 0.76 -7.11
N VAL A 60 8.54 -0.08 -7.58
CA VAL A 60 8.52 -0.63 -8.94
C VAL A 60 7.98 -2.06 -8.94
N TYR A 61 7.08 -2.34 -9.89
CA TYR A 61 6.55 -3.68 -10.17
C TYR A 61 6.99 -4.09 -11.58
N PRO A 62 8.09 -4.87 -11.73
CA PRO A 62 8.52 -5.34 -13.05
C PRO A 62 7.46 -6.18 -13.76
N THR A 63 7.47 -6.19 -15.09
CA THR A 63 6.56 -7.04 -15.87
C THR A 63 6.72 -8.51 -15.48
N TYR A 64 5.59 -9.24 -15.42
CA TYR A 64 5.53 -10.64 -14.95
C TYR A 64 5.92 -10.86 -13.49
N SER A 65 6.12 -9.79 -12.71
CA SER A 65 6.38 -9.93 -11.29
C SER A 65 5.12 -10.25 -10.50
N VAL A 66 5.29 -11.00 -9.41
CA VAL A 66 4.21 -11.34 -8.49
C VAL A 66 4.65 -11.11 -7.05
N ASN A 67 4.39 -12.05 -6.14
CA ASN A 67 4.85 -11.92 -4.76
C ASN A 67 6.39 -11.88 -4.69
N PRO A 68 6.96 -11.12 -3.74
CA PRO A 68 8.40 -10.97 -3.60
C PRO A 68 9.18 -12.28 -3.35
N SER A 69 8.51 -13.35 -2.91
CA SER A 69 9.10 -14.69 -2.72
C SER A 69 8.99 -15.60 -3.96
N SER A 70 8.52 -15.09 -5.09
CA SER A 70 8.44 -15.82 -6.36
C SER A 70 9.74 -15.74 -7.17
N LYS A 71 9.81 -16.52 -8.26
CA LYS A 71 10.93 -16.45 -9.23
C LYS A 71 11.03 -15.10 -9.96
N SER A 72 9.95 -14.32 -9.96
CA SER A 72 9.85 -13.00 -10.57
C SER A 72 9.38 -12.00 -9.51
N PRO A 73 10.27 -11.58 -8.59
CA PRO A 73 9.89 -10.76 -7.45
C PRO A 73 9.51 -9.33 -7.88
N GLY A 74 8.39 -8.84 -7.38
CA GLY A 74 7.89 -7.48 -7.64
C GLY A 74 7.51 -6.76 -6.36
N GLY A 75 7.50 -5.43 -6.41
CA GLY A 75 7.25 -4.61 -5.23
C GLY A 75 8.27 -4.86 -4.13
N ALA A 76 7.87 -4.64 -2.89
CA ALA A 76 8.71 -4.77 -1.71
C ALA A 76 7.89 -5.07 -0.46
N GLU A 77 8.54 -5.66 0.52
CA GLU A 77 7.96 -5.93 1.83
C GLU A 77 8.98 -5.62 2.92
N PHE A 78 8.56 -4.81 3.89
CA PHE A 78 9.33 -4.49 5.07
C PHE A 78 8.42 -4.12 6.25
N TYR A 79 8.92 -4.31 7.46
CA TYR A 79 8.32 -3.88 8.71
C TYR A 79 9.03 -2.62 9.21
N ALA A 80 8.25 -1.68 9.70
CA ALA A 80 8.70 -0.37 10.16
C ALA A 80 8.11 -0.08 11.54
N SER A 81 8.89 0.58 12.39
CA SER A 81 8.43 1.03 13.71
C SER A 81 8.96 2.45 14.01
N PRO A 82 8.51 3.47 13.23
CA PRO A 82 9.05 4.83 13.34
C PRO A 82 8.64 5.54 14.63
N LEU A 83 7.56 5.08 15.29
CA LEU A 83 6.99 5.67 16.50
C LEU A 83 6.93 4.60 17.59
N ASN A 84 7.08 5.02 18.85
CA ASN A 84 6.77 4.14 19.98
C ASN A 84 5.25 4.12 20.21
N LEU A 85 4.63 2.97 19.95
CA LEU A 85 3.18 2.76 20.05
C LEU A 85 2.80 1.76 21.15
N SER A 86 3.72 1.42 22.07
CA SER A 86 3.50 0.38 23.11
C SER A 86 2.24 0.60 23.95
N ASP A 87 1.94 1.87 24.26
CA ASP A 87 0.79 2.25 25.09
C ASP A 87 -0.42 2.69 24.28
N ALA A 88 -0.30 2.75 22.94
CA ALA A 88 -1.40 3.15 22.09
C ALA A 88 -2.54 2.12 22.16
N ARG A 89 -3.77 2.64 22.09
CA ARG A 89 -4.99 1.81 21.98
C ARG A 89 -5.71 2.02 20.67
N ASN A 90 -5.53 3.19 20.05
CA ASN A 90 -6.05 3.54 18.74
C ASN A 90 -4.92 4.14 17.93
N VAL A 91 -4.75 3.67 16.70
CA VAL A 91 -3.73 4.15 15.76
C VAL A 91 -4.39 4.28 14.40
N THR A 92 -4.21 5.42 13.77
CA THR A 92 -4.61 5.67 12.38
C THR A 92 -3.36 5.79 11.54
N MET A 93 -3.33 5.08 10.41
CA MET A 93 -2.29 5.23 9.39
C MET A 93 -2.91 5.85 8.15
N GLU A 94 -2.35 6.97 7.72
CA GLU A 94 -2.78 7.68 6.52
C GLU A 94 -1.60 7.81 5.56
N TYR A 95 -1.88 7.59 4.28
CA TYR A 95 -0.92 7.79 3.21
C TYR A 95 -1.67 8.02 1.90
N SER A 96 -1.04 8.75 0.98
CA SER A 96 -1.51 8.88 -0.39
C SER A 96 -0.79 7.88 -1.28
N VAL A 97 -1.52 7.29 -2.23
CA VAL A 97 -0.95 6.42 -3.27
C VAL A 97 -1.19 7.06 -4.61
N TYR A 98 -0.17 7.03 -5.47
CA TYR A 98 -0.26 7.49 -6.85
C TYR A 98 0.12 6.34 -7.79
N PRO A 99 -0.87 5.59 -8.31
CA PRO A 99 -0.64 4.68 -9.43
C PRO A 99 -0.31 5.49 -10.69
N SER A 100 0.62 5.00 -11.51
CA SER A 100 0.88 5.63 -12.82
C SER A 100 -0.36 5.53 -13.72
N ALA A 101 -0.45 6.42 -14.72
CA ALA A 101 -1.60 6.44 -15.63
C ALA A 101 -1.80 5.13 -16.40
N ASP A 102 -0.71 4.39 -16.61
CA ASP A 102 -0.63 3.09 -17.28
C ASP A 102 -0.55 1.91 -16.29
N PHE A 103 -0.82 2.15 -15.00
CA PHE A 103 -0.77 1.10 -13.99
C PHE A 103 -1.78 -0.02 -14.29
N ASP A 104 -1.28 -1.22 -14.58
CA ASP A 104 -2.11 -2.39 -14.79
C ASP A 104 -2.52 -3.01 -13.44
N TRP A 105 -3.80 -2.88 -13.10
CA TRP A 105 -4.37 -3.39 -11.85
C TRP A 105 -4.41 -4.93 -11.78
N VAL A 106 -4.36 -5.62 -12.92
CA VAL A 106 -4.46 -7.09 -13.07
C VAL A 106 -5.53 -7.70 -12.14
N LYS A 107 -5.18 -8.60 -11.22
CA LYS A 107 -6.12 -9.24 -10.28
C LYS A 107 -6.13 -8.55 -8.90
N GLY A 108 -5.23 -7.61 -8.67
CA GLY A 108 -5.02 -6.99 -7.38
C GLY A 108 -3.62 -7.20 -6.80
N GLY A 109 -3.35 -6.53 -5.69
CA GLY A 109 -2.09 -6.58 -4.95
C GLY A 109 -2.24 -6.00 -3.54
N LYS A 110 -1.12 -5.83 -2.84
CA LYS A 110 -1.10 -5.46 -1.40
C LYS A 110 -0.55 -4.05 -1.23
N LEU A 111 -1.15 -3.30 -0.33
CA LEU A 111 -0.76 -1.97 0.10
C LEU A 111 -0.35 -1.97 1.58
N PRO A 112 0.40 -0.96 2.03
CA PRO A 112 0.80 -0.81 3.43
C PRO A 112 -0.39 -0.79 4.40
N GLY A 113 -0.15 -1.25 5.62
CA GLY A 113 -1.11 -1.18 6.71
C GLY A 113 -0.46 -1.48 8.06
N LEU A 114 -1.26 -1.43 9.13
CA LEU A 114 -0.78 -1.62 10.49
C LEU A 114 -0.62 -3.12 10.82
N TYR A 115 0.30 -3.42 11.73
CA TYR A 115 0.46 -4.73 12.34
C TYR A 115 0.70 -4.58 13.84
N GLY A 116 0.51 -5.66 14.60
CA GLY A 116 0.81 -5.68 16.03
C GLY A 116 0.94 -7.11 16.58
N GLY A 117 1.42 -7.21 17.83
CA GLY A 117 1.89 -8.47 18.41
C GLY A 117 3.31 -8.77 17.97
N HIS A 118 3.49 -9.25 16.74
CA HIS A 118 4.79 -9.51 16.13
C HIS A 118 4.72 -9.40 14.59
N THR A 119 5.87 -9.46 13.91
CA THR A 119 5.94 -9.49 12.43
C THR A 119 5.47 -10.84 11.88
N GLY A 120 5.05 -10.90 10.61
CA GLY A 120 4.71 -12.17 9.97
C GLY A 120 3.25 -12.62 10.09
N CYS A 121 2.33 -11.77 10.57
CA CYS A 121 0.88 -12.03 10.63
C CYS A 121 0.23 -11.97 9.23
N SER A 122 0.61 -12.92 8.38
CA SER A 122 0.25 -12.97 6.98
C SER A 122 0.45 -14.38 6.42
N GLY A 123 0.05 -14.62 5.17
CA GLY A 123 0.41 -15.84 4.45
C GLY A 123 -0.22 -17.12 5.05
N GLY A 124 -1.42 -17.01 5.62
CA GLY A 124 -2.13 -18.11 6.26
C GLY A 124 -1.83 -18.27 7.76
N ALA A 125 -1.15 -17.32 8.39
CA ALA A 125 -0.97 -17.31 9.84
C ALA A 125 -2.35 -17.30 10.56
N ALA A 126 -2.50 -18.16 11.58
CA ALA A 126 -3.73 -18.20 12.39
C ALA A 126 -3.98 -16.89 13.18
N ALA A 127 -2.93 -16.09 13.36
CA ALA A 127 -2.96 -14.77 13.98
C ALA A 127 -3.57 -14.80 15.39
N GLU A 128 -3.20 -15.77 16.23
CA GLU A 128 -3.76 -15.94 17.58
C GLU A 128 -3.21 -14.91 18.59
N ASP A 129 -1.96 -14.48 18.40
CA ASP A 129 -1.19 -13.57 19.25
C ASP A 129 -0.75 -12.30 18.50
N CYS A 130 -1.30 -12.06 17.30
CA CYS A 130 -0.88 -10.97 16.44
C CYS A 130 -1.97 -10.54 15.44
N PHE A 131 -1.78 -9.41 14.75
CA PHE A 131 -2.73 -8.97 13.73
C PHE A 131 -2.05 -8.19 12.59
N SER A 132 -2.70 -8.14 11.43
CA SER A 132 -2.39 -7.17 10.36
C SER A 132 -3.65 -6.62 9.69
N THR A 133 -3.65 -5.32 9.41
CA THR A 133 -4.74 -4.58 8.75
C THR A 133 -4.23 -3.95 7.47
N ARG A 134 -3.77 -4.80 6.54
CA ARG A 134 -3.24 -4.34 5.26
C ARG A 134 -4.39 -3.93 4.35
N LEU A 135 -4.09 -3.07 3.39
CA LEU A 135 -5.02 -2.79 2.30
C LEU A 135 -4.65 -3.63 1.07
N MET A 136 -5.62 -3.87 0.21
CA MET A 136 -5.42 -4.49 -1.09
C MET A 136 -6.11 -3.67 -2.17
N TRP A 137 -5.48 -3.54 -3.33
CA TRP A 137 -6.21 -3.15 -4.53
C TRP A 137 -6.74 -4.39 -5.25
N ARG A 138 -7.78 -4.19 -6.04
CA ARG A 138 -8.39 -5.15 -6.95
C ARG A 138 -8.45 -4.57 -8.35
N GLN A 139 -9.08 -5.30 -9.25
CA GLN A 139 -9.38 -4.85 -10.61
C GLN A 139 -9.99 -3.45 -10.60
N GLY A 140 -9.55 -2.61 -11.53
CA GLY A 140 -10.03 -1.23 -11.68
C GLY A 140 -9.72 -0.30 -10.50
N GLY A 141 -8.77 -0.64 -9.63
CA GLY A 141 -8.36 0.20 -8.51
C GLY A 141 -9.25 0.12 -7.27
N ALA A 142 -10.22 -0.81 -7.22
CA ALA A 142 -11.07 -0.97 -6.05
C ALA A 142 -10.25 -1.39 -4.81
N GLY A 143 -10.45 -0.68 -3.70
CA GLY A 143 -9.78 -0.95 -2.42
C GLY A 143 -10.52 -1.96 -1.55
N LYS A 144 -9.78 -2.76 -0.78
CA LYS A 144 -10.30 -3.65 0.26
C LYS A 144 -9.41 -3.66 1.50
N LEU A 145 -10.00 -3.73 2.68
CA LEU A 145 -9.29 -4.15 3.89
C LEU A 145 -8.96 -5.64 3.79
N TYR A 146 -7.74 -6.00 4.17
CA TYR A 146 -7.24 -7.37 4.21
C TYR A 146 -6.70 -7.66 5.62
N LEU A 147 -7.55 -8.33 6.40
CA LEU A 147 -7.40 -8.50 7.83
C LEU A 147 -6.87 -9.89 8.19
N TYR A 148 -5.79 -9.93 8.96
CA TYR A 148 -5.41 -11.08 9.78
C TYR A 148 -5.66 -10.73 11.24
N ALA A 149 -6.50 -11.51 11.91
CA ALA A 149 -6.80 -11.39 13.33
C ALA A 149 -7.33 -12.74 13.85
N PRO A 150 -7.29 -13.01 15.17
CA PRO A 150 -7.63 -14.32 15.71
C PRO A 150 -9.03 -14.77 15.28
N LYS A 151 -9.11 -15.79 14.42
CA LYS A 151 -10.38 -16.20 13.77
C LYS A 151 -11.47 -16.53 14.79
N ARG A 152 -11.11 -17.22 15.89
CA ARG A 152 -12.04 -17.63 16.93
C ARG A 152 -12.61 -16.48 17.77
N LYS A 153 -12.01 -15.29 17.67
CA LYS A 153 -12.44 -14.07 18.38
C LYS A 153 -13.22 -13.11 17.49
N GLN A 154 -13.35 -13.41 16.20
CA GLN A 154 -14.16 -12.62 15.28
C GLN A 154 -15.64 -12.92 15.50
N THR A 155 -16.48 -11.88 15.50
CA THR A 155 -17.92 -12.03 15.70
C THR A 155 -18.59 -12.62 14.45
N ASN A 156 -19.69 -13.35 14.62
CA ASN A 156 -20.49 -13.85 13.49
C ASN A 156 -20.96 -12.71 12.56
N ALA A 157 -21.20 -11.52 13.11
CA ALA A 157 -21.58 -10.34 12.36
C ALA A 157 -20.52 -9.94 11.32
N LEU A 158 -19.23 -10.05 11.64
CA LEU A 158 -18.15 -9.70 10.72
C LEU A 158 -18.20 -10.54 9.43
N CYS A 159 -18.47 -11.84 9.55
CA CYS A 159 -18.54 -12.75 8.40
C CYS A 159 -19.93 -12.88 7.77
N SER A 160 -20.95 -12.27 8.39
CA SER A 160 -22.31 -12.21 7.84
C SER A 160 -22.56 -10.92 7.05
N ASP A 161 -21.66 -9.93 7.14
CA ASP A 161 -21.70 -8.72 6.32
C ASP A 161 -21.41 -9.04 4.85
N LEU A 162 -22.24 -8.54 3.93
CA LEU A 162 -22.14 -8.79 2.49
C LEU A 162 -20.86 -8.19 1.85
N GLN A 163 -20.23 -7.21 2.51
CA GLN A 163 -18.97 -6.60 2.07
C GLN A 163 -17.75 -7.39 2.58
N SER A 164 -17.96 -8.27 3.56
CA SER A 164 -16.92 -9.13 4.12
C SER A 164 -16.83 -10.44 3.37
N VAL A 165 -15.60 -10.87 3.10
CA VAL A 165 -15.31 -12.20 2.58
C VAL A 165 -14.40 -12.90 3.58
N CYS A 166 -14.97 -13.77 4.41
CA CYS A 166 -14.20 -14.58 5.35
C CYS A 166 -13.71 -15.85 4.66
N ASN A 167 -12.39 -15.98 4.51
CA ASN A 167 -11.74 -17.16 3.96
C ASN A 167 -10.89 -17.83 5.05
N SER A 168 -10.90 -19.16 5.12
CA SER A 168 -10.11 -19.92 6.10
C SER A 168 -8.71 -20.32 5.63
N GLU A 169 -8.45 -20.26 4.33
CA GLU A 169 -7.17 -20.62 3.73
C GLU A 169 -6.16 -19.47 3.76
N TYR A 170 -6.65 -18.24 3.79
CA TYR A 170 -5.82 -17.03 3.74
C TYR A 170 -5.95 -16.24 5.02
#